data_AF-A0ABD1AFS1-F1
#
_entry.id   AF-A0ABD1AFS1-F1
#
_cell.length_a   1.000
_cell.length_b   1.000
_cell.length_c   1.000
_cell.angle_alpha   90.00
_cell.angle_beta   90.00
_cell.angle_gamma   90.00
#
_symmetry.space_group_name_H-M   'P 1'
#
loop_
_entity.id
_entity.type
_entity.pdbx_description
1 polymer ?
#
loop_
_entity_poly.entity_id
_entity_poly.type
_entity_poly.pdbx_seq_one_letter_code
_entity_poly.pdbx_strand_id
1 'polypeptide(L)'
;MEYFLGLMGNATIPGKYKQAIPWLLWGIWKQINAKMYAGNGGDSDIVIAQALEEAEEWKRVNSLETVTEVQRVMHPNAPLSSIMHPNAPKCSISHLYLL
;
A
#
# COMPACT_ATOMS: atom_id res chain seq x y z
N MET A 1 24.52 9.33 -1.73
CA MET A 1 23.31 9.73 -0.98
C MET A 1 22.32 8.59 -1.15
N GLU A 2 22.10 7.78 -0.10
CA GLU A 2 21.08 6.74 -0.11
C GLU A 2 19.70 7.41 -0.11
N TYR A 3 18.90 7.17 -1.15
CA TYR A 3 17.52 7.61 -1.21
C TYR A 3 16.66 6.71 -0.30
N PHE A 4 15.65 7.26 0.37
CA PHE A 4 14.78 6.51 1.29
C PHE A 4 14.15 5.26 0.65
N LEU A 5 13.79 5.32 -0.64
CA LEU A 5 13.29 4.17 -1.39
C LEU A 5 14.38 3.10 -1.63
N GLY A 6 15.65 3.49 -1.69
CA GLY A 6 16.79 2.56 -1.82
C GLY A 6 16.92 1.63 -0.62
N LEU A 7 16.46 2.07 0.56
CA LEU A 7 16.43 1.25 1.78
C LEU A 7 15.52 0.02 1.64
N MET A 8 14.57 0.02 0.70
CA MET A 8 13.73 -1.16 0.41
C MET A 8 14.54 -2.33 -0.17
N GLY A 9 15.68 -2.05 -0.81
CA GLY A 9 16.61 -3.07 -1.32
C GLY A 9 17.60 -3.56 -0.27
N ASN A 10 17.68 -2.92 0.90
CA ASN A 10 18.70 -3.22 1.89
C ASN A 10 18.42 -4.57 2.60
N ALA A 11 19.41 -5.48 2.60
CA ALA A 11 19.27 -6.79 3.23
C ALA A 11 19.30 -6.73 4.76
N THR A 12 19.88 -5.69 5.35
CA THR A 12 20.00 -5.56 6.82
C THR A 12 18.71 -5.09 7.49
N ILE A 13 17.78 -4.53 6.73
CA ILE A 13 16.49 -4.06 7.24
C ILE A 13 15.46 -5.20 7.16
N PRO A 14 14.78 -5.54 8.26
CA PRO A 14 13.73 -6.55 8.26
C PRO A 14 12.62 -6.26 7.25
N GLY A 15 12.13 -7.30 6.56
CA GLY A 15 11.16 -7.17 5.46
C GLY A 15 9.90 -6.37 5.82
N LYS A 16 9.39 -6.52 7.04
CA LYS A 16 8.23 -5.76 7.54
C LYS A 16 8.44 -4.24 7.49
N TYR A 17 9.64 -3.77 7.84
CA TYR A 17 9.95 -2.34 7.83
C TYR A 17 10.18 -1.84 6.41
N LYS A 18 10.79 -2.66 5.54
CA LYS A 18 11.00 -2.33 4.13
C LYS A 18 9.68 -2.12 3.39
N GLN A 19 8.70 -2.97 3.67
CA GLN A 19 7.36 -2.87 3.08
C GLN A 19 6.61 -1.63 3.55
N ALA A 20 6.92 -1.11 4.75
CA ALA A 20 6.32 0.11 5.29
C ALA A 20 6.91 1.41 4.71
N ILE A 21 8.10 1.38 4.10
CA ILE A 21 8.78 2.59 3.59
C ILE A 21 7.92 3.41 2.62
N PRO A 22 7.26 2.81 1.59
CA PRO A 22 6.37 3.57 0.70
C PRO A 22 5.20 4.23 1.45
N TRP A 23 4.62 3.51 2.41
CA TRP A 23 3.48 3.98 3.21
C TRP A 23 3.88 5.10 4.17
N LEU A 24 5.10 5.04 4.74
CA LEU A 24 5.68 6.11 5.54
C LEU A 24 5.87 7.38 4.71
N LEU A 25 6.46 7.26 3.51
CA LEU A 25 6.64 8.40 2.60
C LEU A 25 5.29 9.02 2.22
N TRP A 26 4.30 8.19 1.92
CA TRP A 26 2.93 8.61 1.64
C TRP A 26 2.29 9.33 2.84
N GLY A 27 2.42 8.78 4.04
CA GLY A 27 1.90 9.36 5.28
C GLY A 27 2.53 10.71 5.61
N ILE A 28 3.85 10.84 5.47
CA ILE A 28 4.58 12.10 5.64
C ILE A 28 4.09 13.14 4.62
N TRP A 29 3.96 12.76 3.35
CA TRP A 29 3.44 13.65 2.31
C TRP A 29 2.02 14.13 2.64
N LYS A 30 1.14 13.24 3.09
CA LYS A 30 -0.22 13.61 3.54
C LYS A 30 -0.18 14.61 4.71
N GLN A 31 0.67 14.38 5.72
CA GLN A 31 0.76 15.29 6.87
C GLN A 31 1.29 16.67 6.48
N ILE A 32 2.30 16.73 5.61
CA ILE A 32 2.82 18.00 5.12
C ILE A 32 1.73 18.77 4.39
N ASN A 33 0.96 18.11 3.52
CA ASN A 33 -0.13 18.74 2.81
C ASN A 33 -1.28 19.15 3.73
N ALA A 34 -1.66 18.31 4.69
CA ALA A 34 -2.68 18.66 5.67
C ALA A 34 -2.28 19.89 6.49
N LYS A 35 -1.01 19.96 6.92
CA LYS A 35 -0.49 21.11 7.65
C LYS A 35 -0.49 22.38 6.81
N MET A 36 -0.09 22.29 5.54
CA MET A 36 0.01 23.43 4.63
C MET A 36 -1.36 23.97 4.21
N TYR A 37 -2.33 23.08 3.94
CA TYR A 37 -3.59 23.46 3.29
C TYR A 37 -4.81 23.40 4.21
N ALA A 38 -4.80 22.54 5.24
CA ALA A 38 -5.89 22.42 6.20
C ALA A 38 -5.54 22.99 7.59
N GLY A 39 -4.31 23.48 7.78
CA GLY A 39 -3.84 24.04 9.06
C GLY A 39 -3.75 23.02 10.21
N ASN A 40 -3.97 21.74 9.93
CA ASN A 40 -3.94 20.66 10.92
C ASN A 40 -2.71 19.78 10.67
N GLY A 41 -1.85 19.66 11.68
CA GLY A 41 -0.73 18.71 11.67
C GLY A 41 -1.09 17.53 12.56
N GLY A 42 -1.14 16.33 11.99
CA GLY A 42 -1.37 15.12 12.77
C GLY A 42 -0.10 14.60 13.45
N ASP A 43 -0.29 13.60 14.31
CA ASP A 43 0.76 12.96 15.08
C ASP A 43 1.62 12.03 14.22
N SER A 44 2.94 12.10 14.37
CA SER A 44 3.90 11.21 13.71
C SER A 44 3.75 9.76 14.13
N ASP A 45 3.37 9.49 15.38
CA ASP A 45 3.19 8.14 15.88
C ASP A 45 2.01 7.45 15.17
N ILE A 46 0.95 8.21 14.87
CA ILE A 46 -0.19 7.75 14.07
C ILE A 46 0.26 7.40 12.64
N VAL A 47 1.11 8.23 12.03
CA VAL A 47 1.63 7.96 10.67
C VAL A 47 2.43 6.66 10.64
N ILE A 48 3.27 6.42 11.65
CA ILE A 48 4.10 5.22 11.73
C ILE A 48 3.21 3.98 11.93
N ALA A 49 2.27 4.03 12.87
CA ALA A 49 1.35 2.94 13.14
C ALA A 49 0.53 2.57 11.90
N GLN A 50 -0.08 3.57 11.24
CA GLN A 50 -0.87 3.36 10.02
C GLN A 50 -0.02 2.80 8.88
N ALA A 51 1.22 3.27 8.71
CA ALA A 51 2.08 2.78 7.65
C ALA A 51 2.47 1.30 7.85
N LEU A 52 2.63 0.85 9.10
CA LEU A 52 2.90 -0.55 9.41
C LEU A 52 1.65 -1.42 9.17
N GLU A 53 0.49 -0.98 9.63
CA GLU A 53 -0.79 -1.67 9.44
C GLU A 53 -1.13 -1.82 7.95
N GLU A 54 -1.04 -0.73 7.18
CA GLU A 54 -1.34 -0.74 5.76
C GLU A 54 -0.36 -1.60 4.96
N ALA A 55 0.92 -1.61 5.35
CA ALA A 55 1.92 -2.48 4.73
C ALA A 55 1.62 -3.96 4.96
N GLU A 56 1.22 -4.33 6.18
CA GLU A 56 0.85 -5.69 6.54
C GLU A 56 -0.42 -6.13 5.80
N GLU A 57 -1.43 -5.27 5.78
CA GLU A 57 -2.69 -5.53 5.08
C GLU A 57 -2.48 -5.67 3.58
N TRP A 58 -1.70 -4.77 2.98
CA TRP A 58 -1.34 -4.85 1.56
C TRP A 58 -0.60 -6.15 1.24
N LYS A 59 0.34 -6.56 2.09
CA LYS A 59 1.05 -7.84 1.93
C LYS A 59 0.07 -9.01 2.01
N ARG A 60 -0.85 -8.99 2.98
CA ARG A 60 -1.85 -10.05 3.17
C ARG A 60 -2.75 -10.19 1.95
N VAL A 61 -3.30 -9.08 1.43
CA VAL A 61 -4.17 -9.08 0.25
C VAL A 61 -3.42 -9.60 -0.98
N ASN A 62 -2.23 -9.09 -1.27
CA ASN A 62 -1.45 -9.55 -2.42
C ASN A 62 -1.02 -11.01 -2.29
N SER A 63 -0.77 -11.50 -1.06
CA SER A 63 -0.46 -12.92 -0.84
C SER A 63 -1.68 -13.81 -1.13
N LEU A 64 -2.90 -13.36 -0.82
CA LEU A 64 -4.13 -14.10 -1.12
C LEU A 64 -4.44 -14.13 -2.63
N GLU A 65 -4.14 -13.05 -3.35
CA GLU A 65 -4.28 -12.98 -4.81
C GLU A 65 -3.35 -13.98 -5.53
N THR A 66 -2.11 -14.13 -5.05
CA THR A 66 -1.18 -15.12 -5.64
C THR A 66 -1.67 -16.56 -5.49
N VAL A 67 -2.39 -16.90 -4.41
CA VAL A 67 -2.97 -18.24 -4.22
C VAL A 67 -4.15 -18.48 -5.17
N THR A 68 -4.93 -17.43 -5.47
CA THR A 68 -6.08 -17.54 -6.39
C THR A 68 -5.65 -17.60 -7.86
N GLU A 69 -4.50 -17.01 -8.21
CA GLU A 69 -3.98 -17.04 -9.57
C GLU A 69 -3.35 -18.39 -9.95
N VAL A 70 -2.65 -19.04 -9.02
CA VAL A 70 -2.12 -20.42 -9.23
C VAL A 70 -3.24 -21.43 -9.49
N GLN A 71 -4.42 -21.25 -8.87
CA GLN A 71 -5.60 -22.08 -9.16
C GLN A 71 -6.21 -21.80 -10.55
N ARG A 72 -6.08 -20.58 -11.08
CA ARG A 72 -6.61 -20.20 -12.40
C ARG A 72 -5.73 -20.72 -13.56
N VAL A 73 -4.41 -20.80 -13.37
CA VAL A 73 -3.45 -21.28 -14.39
C VAL A 73 -3.60 -22.80 -14.67
N MET A 74 -4.23 -23.56 -13.78
CA MET A 74 -4.51 -24.99 -14.04
C MET A 74 -5.66 -25.24 -15.04
N HIS A 75 -6.33 -24.21 -15.57
CA HIS A 75 -7.33 -24.34 -16.65
C HIS A 75 -6.81 -23.72 -17.97
N PRO A 76 -6.48 -24.52 -19.01
CA PRO A 76 -5.62 -24.04 -20.11
C PRO A 76 -6.20 -23.04 -21.12
N ASN A 77 -7.47 -22.62 -21.08
CA ASN A 77 -8.07 -21.87 -22.20
C ASN A 77 -9.16 -20.87 -21.80
N ALA A 78 -8.83 -19.83 -21.00
CA ALA A 78 -9.77 -18.72 -20.78
C ALA A 78 -9.46 -17.55 -21.74
N PRO A 79 -10.45 -16.99 -22.47
CA PRO A 79 -10.22 -15.93 -23.44
C PRO A 79 -9.85 -14.59 -22.78
N LEU A 80 -9.00 -13.82 -23.47
CA LEU A 80 -8.43 -12.53 -23.04
C LEU A 80 -9.47 -11.44 -22.70
N SER A 81 -10.76 -11.65 -22.99
CA SER A 81 -11.84 -10.73 -22.62
C SER A 81 -12.13 -10.67 -21.11
N SER A 82 -11.56 -11.57 -20.31
CA SER A 82 -11.79 -11.61 -18.86
C SER A 82 -10.84 -10.71 -18.04
N ILE A 83 -9.87 -10.02 -18.65
CA ILE A 83 -8.82 -9.29 -17.90
C ILE A 83 -9.35 -8.04 -17.18
N MET A 84 -10.55 -7.54 -17.53
CA MET A 84 -11.24 -6.53 -16.73
C MET A 84 -12.14 -7.20 -15.68
N HIS A 85 -11.53 -7.75 -14.63
CA HIS A 85 -12.27 -8.27 -13.48
C HIS A 85 -13.00 -7.11 -12.76
N PRO A 86 -14.32 -7.20 -12.50
CA PRO A 86 -15.08 -6.18 -11.77
C PRO A 86 -14.66 -6.03 -10.29
N ASN A 87 -13.72 -6.86 -9.83
CA ASN A 87 -13.19 -6.91 -8.47
C ASN A 87 -11.75 -6.41 -8.35
N ALA A 88 -11.24 -5.65 -9.34
CA ALA A 88 -10.07 -4.82 -9.08
C ALA A 88 -10.36 -4.02 -7.78
N PRO A 89 -9.48 -4.07 -6.77
CA PRO A 89 -9.75 -3.42 -5.49
C PRO A 89 -10.06 -1.96 -5.77
N LYS A 90 -11.33 -1.58 -5.57
CA LYS A 90 -11.72 -0.18 -5.67
C LYS A 90 -10.93 0.52 -4.58
N CYS A 91 -9.90 1.26 -4.97
CA CYS A 91 -9.25 2.22 -4.10
C CYS A 91 -10.37 3.12 -3.56
N SER A 92 -10.77 2.89 -2.30
CA SER A 92 -11.82 3.67 -1.67
C SER A 92 -11.22 5.04 -1.33
N ILE A 93 -11.22 5.93 -2.31
CA ILE A 93 -11.00 7.37 -2.11
C ILE A 93 -12.31 8.00 -1.58
N SER A 94 -13.07 7.28 -0.74
CA SER A 94 -14.43 7.68 -0.36
C SER A 94 -14.60 8.06 1.11
N HIS A 95 -13.52 8.26 1.88
CA HIS A 95 -13.63 8.71 3.28
C HIS A 95 -12.89 10.01 3.62
N LEU A 96 -12.48 10.82 2.64
CA LEU A 96 -11.81 12.12 2.90
C LEU A 96 -12.64 13.36 2.50
N TYR A 97 -13.95 13.25 2.32
CA TYR A 97 -14.84 14.40 2.06
C TYR A 97 -16.01 14.50 3.06
N LEU A 98 -15.75 14.29 4.34
CA LEU A 98 -16.66 14.68 5.42
C LEU A 98 -15.89 15.37 6.55
N LEU A 99 -15.35 16.55 6.24
CA LEU A 99 -15.25 17.70 7.12
C LEU A 99 -15.29 18.97 6.26
#